data_AF-A0A818WH39-F1
#
_entry.id   AF-A0A818WH39-F1
#
_cell.length_a   1.000
_cell.length_b   1.000
_cell.length_c   1.000
_cell.angle_alpha   90.00
_cell.angle_beta   90.00
_cell.angle_gamma   90.00
#
_symmetry.space_group_name_H-M   'P 1'
#
loop_
_entity.id
_entity.type
_entity.pdbx_description
1 polymer ?
#
loop_
_entity_poly.entity_id
_entity_poly.type
_entity_poly.pdbx_seq_one_letter_code
_entity_poly.pdbx_strand_id
1 'polypeptide(L)'
;MKNETNGFHHIELHTIHPDYILDLFIRIYGFQLIAKRNTFNYSQWFLKSSQCQLLISSVLNIDLNNETKPNNDHYDILTTILNNENTRDFIIDRDTTFNVALHVKSVQTILDKNPDVQVLVSRRQAVDEYGTIEYACIKSCIGNVVHTLINTSEYSGSCLPGFVLISNSEKQESNESLIDSIDHVAFAIPKNSALSAVI
;
A
#
# COMPACT_ATOMS: atom_id res chain seq x y z
N MET A 1 21.09 -19.74 9.97
CA MET A 1 19.71 -19.40 10.33
C MET A 1 19.48 -17.96 9.94
N LYS A 2 18.71 -17.70 8.88
CA LYS A 2 18.30 -16.32 8.54
C LYS A 2 17.19 -15.93 9.52
N ASN A 3 17.43 -14.86 10.28
CA ASN A 3 16.50 -14.32 11.25
C ASN A 3 15.14 -14.06 10.60
N GLU A 4 14.09 -14.35 11.35
CA GLU A 4 12.73 -13.97 11.05
C GLU A 4 12.63 -12.45 11.02
N THR A 5 12.23 -11.88 9.90
CA THR A 5 11.68 -10.52 9.89
C THR A 5 10.39 -10.52 9.07
N ASN A 6 9.27 -10.65 9.78
CA ASN A 6 8.04 -9.93 9.45
C ASN A 6 8.40 -8.45 9.45
N GLY A 7 8.54 -7.83 8.28
CA GLY A 7 8.93 -6.43 8.14
C GLY A 7 7.92 -5.64 7.32
N PHE A 8 8.05 -4.32 7.30
CA PHE A 8 7.25 -3.51 6.39
C PHE A 8 7.62 -3.84 4.94
N HIS A 9 6.61 -4.14 4.12
CA HIS A 9 6.79 -4.19 2.68
C HIS A 9 6.74 -2.77 2.10
N HIS A 10 5.68 -2.04 2.39
CA HIS A 10 5.50 -0.65 1.96
C HIS A 10 4.44 0.04 2.81
N ILE A 11 4.41 1.37 2.75
CA ILE A 11 3.33 2.20 3.31
C ILE A 11 2.57 2.83 2.16
N GLU A 12 1.24 2.75 2.17
CA GLU A 12 0.42 3.47 1.21
C GLU A 12 -0.13 4.76 1.79
N LEU A 13 0.08 5.84 1.05
CA LEU A 13 -0.45 7.16 1.33
C LEU A 13 -1.42 7.55 0.23
N HIS A 14 -2.55 8.12 0.63
CA HIS A 14 -3.42 8.85 -0.26
C HIS A 14 -3.06 10.34 -0.18
N THR A 15 -3.16 11.03 -1.30
CA THR A 15 -3.03 12.49 -1.38
C THR A 15 -4.00 13.11 -2.38
N ILE A 16 -4.47 14.31 -2.05
CA ILE A 16 -5.21 15.19 -2.95
C ILE A 16 -4.30 16.21 -3.66
N HIS A 17 -2.99 16.23 -3.35
CA HIS A 17 -1.98 17.10 -3.94
C HIS A 17 -0.76 16.27 -4.42
N PRO A 18 -0.93 15.39 -5.42
CA PRO A 18 0.12 14.46 -5.83
C PRO A 18 1.42 15.14 -6.21
N ASP A 19 1.38 16.27 -6.93
CA ASP A 19 2.60 16.98 -7.35
C ASP A 19 3.45 17.44 -6.15
N TYR A 20 2.80 17.98 -5.11
CA TYR A 20 3.49 18.42 -3.90
C TYR A 20 4.09 17.26 -3.11
N ILE A 21 3.32 16.19 -2.89
CA ILE A 21 3.79 15.02 -2.12
C ILE A 21 4.91 14.28 -2.86
N LEU A 22 4.80 14.14 -4.18
CA LEU A 22 5.84 13.52 -4.98
C LEU A 22 7.13 14.35 -4.96
N ASP A 23 7.05 15.67 -5.13
CA ASP A 23 8.22 16.56 -5.07
C ASP A 23 8.90 16.48 -3.70
N LEU A 24 8.11 16.48 -2.62
CA LEU A 24 8.60 16.32 -1.25
C LEU A 24 9.39 15.01 -1.09
N PHE A 25 8.82 13.87 -1.45
CA PHE A 25 9.52 12.60 -1.26
C PHE A 25 10.71 12.42 -2.20
N ILE A 26 10.58 12.84 -3.46
CA ILE A 26 11.64 12.63 -4.46
C ILE A 26 12.80 13.59 -4.24
N ARG A 27 12.52 14.89 -4.11
CA ARG A 27 13.57 15.91 -4.03
C ARG A 27 14.10 16.10 -2.63
N ILE A 28 13.23 16.21 -1.63
CA ILE A 28 13.67 16.52 -0.27
C ILE A 28 14.16 15.26 0.45
N TYR A 29 13.43 14.16 0.33
CA TYR A 29 13.77 12.91 1.02
C TYR A 29 14.61 11.94 0.18
N GLY A 30 14.85 12.24 -1.10
CA GLY A 30 15.73 11.44 -1.97
C GLY A 30 15.14 10.11 -2.43
N PHE A 31 13.81 9.95 -2.42
CA PHE A 31 13.18 8.77 -3.00
C PHE A 31 13.30 8.75 -4.53
N GLN A 32 13.38 7.54 -5.08
CA GLN A 32 13.29 7.32 -6.51
C GLN A 32 11.87 6.89 -6.88
N LEU A 33 11.29 7.55 -7.88
CA LEU A 33 10.08 7.08 -8.52
C LEU A 33 10.43 5.94 -9.49
N ILE A 34 9.99 4.72 -9.16
CA ILE A 34 10.38 3.51 -9.92
C ILE A 34 9.29 3.02 -10.86
N ALA A 35 8.02 3.21 -10.51
CA ALA A 35 6.90 2.70 -11.27
C ALA A 35 5.64 3.56 -11.05
N LYS A 36 4.71 3.50 -12.00
CA LYS A 36 3.40 4.13 -11.90
C LYS A 36 2.31 3.17 -12.32
N ARG A 37 1.11 3.38 -11.78
CA ARG A 37 -0.12 2.76 -12.25
C ARG A 37 -1.16 3.84 -12.42
N ASN A 38 -1.75 3.90 -13.61
CA ASN A 38 -2.87 4.77 -13.89
C ASN A 38 -4.08 3.91 -14.20
N THR A 39 -5.18 4.18 -13.53
CA THR A 39 -6.49 3.60 -13.83
C THR A 39 -7.46 4.72 -14.18
N PHE A 40 -8.70 4.36 -14.48
CA PHE A 40 -9.75 5.35 -14.67
C PHE A 40 -10.06 6.15 -13.40
N ASN A 41 -9.97 5.51 -12.23
CA ASN A 41 -10.39 6.10 -10.95
C ASN A 41 -9.26 6.75 -10.17
N TYR A 42 -8.02 6.33 -10.37
CA TYR A 42 -6.90 6.78 -9.56
C TYR A 42 -5.57 6.65 -10.30
N SER A 43 -4.58 7.39 -9.81
CA SER A 43 -3.17 7.23 -10.14
C SER A 43 -2.39 6.82 -8.91
N GLN A 44 -1.35 6.01 -9.13
CA GLN A 44 -0.45 5.56 -8.09
C GLN A 44 1.00 5.63 -8.55
N TRP A 45 1.88 5.94 -7.60
CA TRP A 45 3.30 6.14 -7.79
C TRP A 45 4.06 5.31 -6.77
N PHE A 46 4.88 4.39 -7.26
CA PHE A 46 5.71 3.55 -6.41
C PHE A 46 7.08 4.21 -6.24
N LEU A 47 7.38 4.60 -5.00
CA LEU A 47 8.61 5.28 -4.62
C LEU A 47 9.46 4.33 -3.79
N LYS A 48 10.78 4.35 -4.02
CA LYS A 48 11.73 3.52 -3.31
C LYS A 48 12.96 4.30 -2.90
N SER A 49 13.42 4.03 -1.68
CA SER A 49 14.70 4.46 -1.15
C SER A 49 15.33 3.34 -0.35
N SER A 50 16.43 2.75 -0.83
CA SER A 50 17.03 1.55 -0.23
C SER A 50 15.97 0.44 0.00
N GLN A 51 15.64 0.12 1.26
CA GLN A 51 14.63 -0.86 1.65
C GLN A 51 13.25 -0.23 1.91
N CYS A 52 13.19 1.09 2.10
CA CYS A 52 11.97 1.85 2.30
C CYS A 52 11.18 1.98 0.99
N GLN A 53 9.89 1.61 1.03
CA GLN A 53 8.99 1.64 -0.11
C GLN A 53 7.72 2.38 0.27
N LEU A 54 7.32 3.34 -0.56
CA LEU A 54 6.09 4.10 -0.41
C LEU A 54 5.25 3.93 -1.66
N LEU A 55 3.94 3.78 -1.48
CA LEU A 55 2.99 3.83 -2.57
C LEU A 55 2.10 5.06 -2.37
N ILE A 56 2.31 6.07 -3.21
CA ILE A 56 1.49 7.28 -3.18
C ILE A 56 0.32 7.09 -4.13
N SER A 57 -0.88 7.44 -3.69
CA SER A 57 -2.12 7.28 -4.45
C SER A 57 -2.89 8.60 -4.50
N SER A 58 -3.48 8.93 -5.64
CA SER A 58 -4.40 10.07 -5.79
C SER A 58 -5.63 9.59 -6.54
N VAL A 59 -6.81 9.92 -6.02
CA VAL A 59 -8.08 9.61 -6.68
C VAL A 59 -8.32 10.69 -7.73
N LEU A 60 -8.75 10.28 -8.92
CA LEU A 60 -8.98 11.12 -10.09
C LEU A 60 -10.47 11.30 -10.36
N ASN A 61 -11.17 10.17 -10.48
CA ASN A 61 -12.61 10.12 -10.77
C ASN A 61 -13.28 9.31 -9.68
N ILE A 62 -14.19 9.97 -8.96
CA ILE A 62 -15.06 9.32 -8.00
C ILE A 62 -16.38 9.03 -8.72
N ASP A 63 -16.38 8.17 -9.75
CA ASP A 63 -17.65 7.72 -10.33
C ASP A 63 -18.24 6.61 -9.45
N LEU A 64 -18.84 7.05 -8.33
CA LEU A 64 -19.36 6.24 -7.23
C LEU A 64 -20.47 5.26 -7.62
N ASN A 65 -21.06 5.44 -8.81
CA ASN A 65 -22.19 4.65 -9.27
C ASN A 65 -21.76 3.41 -10.06
N ASN A 66 -20.49 3.34 -10.45
CA ASN A 66 -19.93 2.19 -11.14
C ASN A 66 -19.10 1.38 -10.15
N GLU A 67 -19.67 0.29 -9.63
CA GLU A 67 -18.90 -0.74 -8.93
C GLU A 67 -17.74 -1.15 -9.84
N THR A 68 -16.55 -0.66 -9.52
CA THR A 68 -15.36 -1.15 -10.20
C THR A 68 -15.06 -2.52 -9.64
N LYS A 69 -15.26 -3.53 -10.50
CA LYS A 69 -14.89 -4.89 -10.13
C LYS A 69 -13.40 -4.89 -9.78
N PRO A 70 -13.02 -5.44 -8.62
CA PRO A 70 -11.61 -5.57 -8.28
C PRO A 70 -10.92 -6.39 -9.37
N ASN A 71 -9.85 -5.82 -9.94
CA ASN A 71 -9.04 -6.54 -10.91
C ASN A 71 -8.17 -7.55 -10.14
N ASN A 72 -8.49 -8.84 -10.27
CA ASN A 72 -7.76 -9.90 -9.59
C ASN A 72 -6.34 -10.08 -10.12
N ASP A 73 -6.03 -9.56 -11.32
CA ASP A 73 -4.69 -9.66 -11.90
C ASP A 73 -3.74 -8.62 -11.28
N HIS A 74 -4.28 -7.60 -10.62
CA HIS A 74 -3.49 -6.51 -10.02
C HIS A 74 -3.55 -6.52 -8.50
N TYR A 75 -2.48 -6.05 -7.88
CA TYR A 75 -2.49 -5.68 -6.48
C TYR A 75 -3.33 -4.39 -6.29
N ASP A 76 -4.59 -4.46 -5.85
CA ASP A 76 -5.44 -3.25 -5.77
C ASP A 76 -6.26 -3.16 -4.49
N ILE A 77 -5.60 -2.73 -3.42
CA ILE A 77 -6.24 -2.44 -2.14
C ILE A 77 -7.08 -1.17 -2.21
N LEU A 78 -6.64 -0.16 -2.96
CA LEU A 78 -7.30 1.13 -3.05
C LEU A 78 -8.73 1.02 -3.61
N THR A 79 -8.97 0.20 -4.64
CA THR A 79 -10.34 -0.05 -5.12
C THR A 79 -11.22 -0.65 -4.03
N THR A 80 -10.70 -1.55 -3.21
CA THR A 80 -11.49 -2.12 -2.09
C THR A 80 -11.83 -1.04 -1.06
N ILE A 81 -10.88 -0.16 -0.75
CA ILE A 81 -11.09 0.96 0.18
C ILE A 81 -12.11 1.96 -0.37
N LEU A 82 -12.06 2.28 -1.67
CA LEU A 82 -12.99 3.20 -2.33
C LEU A 82 -14.41 2.63 -2.44
N ASN A 83 -14.55 1.31 -2.58
CA ASN A 83 -15.85 0.65 -2.68
C ASN A 83 -16.57 0.47 -1.33
N ASN A 84 -15.90 0.77 -0.21
CA ASN A 84 -16.50 0.70 1.13
C ASN A 84 -16.70 2.11 1.68
N GLU A 85 -17.96 2.54 1.83
CA GLU A 85 -18.30 3.91 2.25
C GLU A 85 -17.60 4.33 3.55
N ASN A 86 -17.53 3.42 4.53
CA ASN A 86 -16.90 3.73 5.82
C ASN A 86 -15.41 4.02 5.68
N THR A 87 -14.71 3.40 4.73
CA THR A 87 -13.27 3.63 4.52
C THR A 87 -13.00 4.70 3.47
N ARG A 88 -13.90 4.85 2.50
CA ARG A 88 -13.83 5.83 1.40
C ARG A 88 -13.81 7.26 1.93
N ASP A 89 -14.71 7.59 2.84
CA ASP A 89 -14.87 8.96 3.34
C ASP A 89 -13.61 9.49 4.05
N PHE A 90 -12.71 8.59 4.47
CA PHE A 90 -11.43 8.98 5.08
C PHE A 90 -10.32 9.29 4.09
N ILE A 91 -10.42 8.82 2.85
CA ILE A 91 -9.36 8.99 1.85
C ILE A 91 -9.70 10.06 0.81
N ILE A 92 -10.96 10.30 0.47
CA ILE A 92 -11.30 11.12 -0.72
C ILE A 92 -10.97 12.63 -0.60
N ASP A 93 -10.86 13.18 0.60
CA ASP A 93 -10.81 14.64 0.83
C ASP A 93 -9.56 15.14 1.57
N ARG A 94 -8.56 14.28 1.82
CA ARG A 94 -7.39 14.63 2.63
C ARG A 94 -6.18 13.77 2.34
N ASP A 95 -5.00 14.30 2.62
CA ASP A 95 -3.77 13.51 2.65
C ASP A 95 -3.78 12.60 3.89
N THR A 96 -3.57 11.29 3.70
CA THR A 96 -3.56 10.33 4.82
C THR A 96 -2.75 9.09 4.49
N THR A 97 -2.14 8.47 5.51
CA THR A 97 -1.73 7.07 5.42
C THR A 97 -2.95 6.19 5.64
N PHE A 98 -3.15 5.16 4.82
CA PHE A 98 -4.34 4.29 4.93
C PHE A 98 -4.00 2.80 4.87
N ASN A 99 -2.84 2.41 4.38
CA ASN A 99 -2.43 1.00 4.37
C ASN A 99 -0.99 0.85 4.86
N VAL A 100 -0.79 -0.15 5.71
CA VAL A 100 0.53 -0.60 6.16
C VAL A 100 0.68 -2.04 5.67
N ALA A 101 1.49 -2.23 4.63
CA ALA A 101 1.73 -3.55 4.08
C ALA A 101 2.90 -4.24 4.78
N LEU A 102 2.69 -5.49 5.18
CA LEU A 102 3.60 -6.31 5.96
C LEU A 102 4.02 -7.52 5.14
N HIS A 103 5.31 -7.71 4.99
CA HIS A 103 5.86 -8.90 4.37
C HIS A 103 5.65 -10.10 5.30
N VAL A 104 5.02 -11.16 4.79
CA VAL A 104 4.76 -12.41 5.51
C VAL A 104 5.18 -13.61 4.69
N LYS A 105 5.58 -14.70 5.37
CA LYS A 105 5.94 -15.97 4.70
C LYS A 105 4.75 -16.74 4.14
N SER A 106 3.58 -16.56 4.74
CA SER A 106 2.34 -17.24 4.34
C SER A 106 1.16 -16.41 4.81
N VAL A 107 0.37 -15.89 3.87
CA VAL A 107 -0.84 -15.12 4.20
C VAL A 107 -1.84 -16.03 4.87
N GLN A 108 -2.04 -17.25 4.34
CA GLN A 108 -2.98 -18.22 4.90
C GLN A 108 -2.69 -18.56 6.36
N THR A 109 -1.42 -18.81 6.70
CA THR A 109 -1.05 -19.16 8.08
C THR A 109 -1.36 -18.05 9.07
N ILE A 110 -1.22 -16.78 8.67
CA ILE A 110 -1.55 -15.64 9.53
C ILE A 110 -3.07 -15.54 9.71
N LEU A 111 -3.85 -15.73 8.65
CA LEU A 111 -5.31 -15.71 8.73
C LEU A 111 -5.84 -16.87 9.60
N ASP A 112 -5.32 -18.09 9.43
CA ASP A 112 -5.74 -19.27 10.20
C ASP A 112 -5.45 -19.12 11.70
N LYS A 113 -4.37 -18.42 12.06
CA LYS A 113 -4.00 -18.16 13.46
C LYS A 113 -4.81 -17.05 14.12
N ASN A 114 -5.54 -16.25 13.34
CA ASN A 114 -6.30 -15.09 13.81
C ASN A 114 -7.73 -15.14 13.24
N PRO A 115 -8.52 -16.16 13.59
CA PRO A 115 -9.85 -16.38 13.00
C PRO A 115 -10.84 -15.23 13.27
N ASP A 116 -10.60 -14.46 14.34
CA ASP A 116 -11.46 -13.35 14.74
C ASP A 116 -11.12 -12.03 14.01
N VAL A 117 -10.03 -12.00 13.23
CA VAL A 117 -9.63 -10.79 12.51
C VAL A 117 -10.63 -10.45 11.40
N GLN A 118 -11.02 -9.17 11.32
CA GLN A 118 -11.90 -8.72 10.25
C GLN A 118 -11.13 -8.67 8.92
N VAL A 119 -11.39 -9.64 8.05
CA VAL A 119 -10.83 -9.70 6.69
C VAL A 119 -11.62 -8.78 5.75
N LEU A 120 -10.95 -7.81 5.13
CA LEU A 120 -11.51 -6.89 4.14
C LEU A 120 -11.31 -7.41 2.71
N VAL A 121 -10.18 -8.05 2.46
CA VAL A 121 -9.88 -8.76 1.21
C VAL A 121 -9.39 -10.15 1.58
N SER A 122 -10.20 -11.17 1.27
CA SER A 122 -9.79 -12.56 1.38
C SER A 122 -8.51 -12.82 0.59
N ARG A 123 -7.75 -13.83 0.99
CA ARG A 123 -6.52 -14.25 0.30
C ARG A 123 -6.72 -14.29 -1.23
N ARG A 124 -5.89 -13.54 -1.94
CA ARG A 124 -5.84 -13.44 -3.40
C ARG A 124 -4.41 -13.60 -3.90
N GLN A 125 -4.30 -13.82 -5.19
CA GLN A 125 -3.04 -13.77 -5.92
C GLN A 125 -3.14 -12.71 -6.99
N ALA A 126 -2.03 -12.04 -7.28
CA ALA A 126 -1.87 -11.19 -8.46
C ALA A 126 -0.61 -11.66 -9.21
N VAL A 127 -0.68 -11.66 -10.54
CA VAL A 127 0.29 -12.33 -11.41
C VAL A 127 0.67 -11.39 -12.56
N ASP A 128 1.96 -11.32 -12.85
CA ASP A 128 2.49 -10.68 -14.07
C ASP A 128 3.68 -11.49 -14.62
N GLU A 129 4.41 -10.94 -15.59
CA GLU A 129 5.59 -11.59 -16.18
C GLU A 129 6.74 -11.87 -15.21
N TYR A 130 6.78 -11.25 -14.04
CA TYR A 130 7.81 -11.40 -13.02
C TYR A 130 7.45 -12.39 -11.91
N GLY A 131 6.25 -12.98 -11.96
CA GLY A 131 5.81 -14.06 -11.07
C GLY A 131 4.50 -13.74 -10.35
N THR A 132 4.34 -14.31 -9.16
CA THR A 132 3.09 -14.24 -8.40
C THR A 132 3.32 -13.65 -7.02
N ILE A 133 2.45 -12.72 -6.63
CA ILE A 133 2.32 -12.32 -5.22
C ILE A 133 1.05 -12.94 -4.63
N GLU A 134 1.09 -13.21 -3.33
CA GLU A 134 -0.08 -13.59 -2.54
C GLU A 134 -0.35 -12.48 -1.53
N TYR A 135 -1.60 -12.06 -1.39
CA TYR A 135 -1.95 -11.02 -0.42
C TYR A 135 -3.35 -11.18 0.17
N ALA A 136 -3.57 -10.56 1.32
CA ALA A 136 -4.87 -10.34 1.93
C ALA A 136 -4.87 -8.98 2.63
N CYS A 137 -6.05 -8.43 2.88
CA CYS A 137 -6.21 -7.19 3.62
C CYS A 137 -7.09 -7.43 4.84
N ILE A 138 -6.61 -7.00 6.00
CA ILE A 138 -7.32 -7.08 7.28
C ILE A 138 -7.52 -5.66 7.81
N LYS A 139 -8.59 -5.47 8.56
CA LYS A 139 -8.84 -4.20 9.23
C LYS A 139 -7.78 -3.95 10.30
N SER A 140 -7.28 -2.71 10.39
CA SER A 140 -6.45 -2.33 11.52
C SER A 140 -7.29 -2.20 12.78
N CYS A 141 -6.62 -2.21 13.92
CA CYS A 141 -7.22 -1.85 15.19
C CYS A 141 -7.62 -0.35 15.26
N ILE A 142 -7.22 0.46 14.28
CA ILE A 142 -7.39 1.91 14.29
C ILE A 142 -8.07 2.40 13.01
N GLY A 143 -9.27 2.95 13.19
CA GLY A 143 -9.96 3.83 12.24
C GLY A 143 -9.88 3.40 10.78
N ASN A 144 -9.27 4.28 9.98
CA ASN A 144 -9.17 4.22 8.52
C ASN A 144 -7.90 3.53 8.00
N VAL A 145 -7.12 2.90 8.88
CA VAL A 145 -5.93 2.17 8.49
C VAL A 145 -6.32 0.71 8.24
N VAL A 146 -5.70 0.11 7.24
CA VAL A 146 -5.76 -1.32 6.97
C VAL A 146 -4.35 -1.91 6.98
N HIS A 147 -4.28 -3.22 7.17
CA HIS A 147 -3.04 -3.96 7.05
C HIS A 147 -3.12 -4.93 5.88
N THR A 148 -2.18 -4.78 4.96
CA THR A 148 -2.00 -5.77 3.91
C THR A 148 -0.98 -6.79 4.36
N LEU A 149 -1.36 -8.06 4.35
CA LEU A 149 -0.43 -9.17 4.47
C LEU A 149 0.00 -9.53 3.05
N ILE A 150 1.30 -9.50 2.76
CA ILE A 150 1.80 -9.78 1.41
C ILE A 150 2.98 -10.74 1.45
N ASN A 151 2.93 -11.76 0.60
CA ASN A 151 4.04 -12.66 0.32
C ASN A 151 4.48 -12.46 -1.14
N THR A 152 5.77 -12.16 -1.30
CA THR A 152 6.42 -11.93 -2.60
C THR A 152 7.52 -12.95 -2.90
N SER A 153 7.55 -14.10 -2.20
CA SER A 153 8.63 -15.10 -2.35
C SER A 153 8.72 -15.71 -3.75
N GLU A 154 7.61 -15.71 -4.49
CA GLU A 154 7.51 -16.20 -5.87
C GLU A 154 7.47 -15.05 -6.90
N TYR A 155 7.85 -13.85 -6.49
CA TYR A 155 7.81 -12.64 -7.32
C TYR A 155 9.20 -12.01 -7.42
N SER A 156 9.66 -11.80 -8.66
CA SER A 156 11.00 -11.26 -8.96
C SER A 156 11.00 -9.81 -9.45
N GLY A 157 9.82 -9.22 -9.60
CA GLY A 157 9.66 -7.87 -10.12
C GLY A 157 10.16 -6.82 -9.13
N SER A 158 10.51 -5.65 -9.66
CA SER A 158 11.05 -4.55 -8.83
C SER A 158 9.98 -3.76 -8.06
N CYS A 159 8.70 -3.96 -8.41
CA CYS A 159 7.53 -3.33 -7.79
C CYS A 159 6.41 -4.36 -7.56
N LEU A 160 5.14 -4.02 -7.81
CA LEU A 160 4.00 -4.93 -7.68
C LEU A 160 3.31 -5.15 -9.05
N PRO A 161 2.54 -6.23 -9.23
CA PRO A 161 1.77 -6.46 -10.44
C PRO A 161 0.81 -5.32 -10.81
N GLY A 162 0.75 -5.03 -12.11
CA GLY A 162 -0.07 -3.96 -12.69
C GLY A 162 0.58 -2.58 -12.69
N PHE A 163 1.84 -2.46 -12.26
CA PHE A 163 2.63 -1.24 -12.37
C PHE A 163 3.49 -1.23 -13.63
N VAL A 164 3.62 -0.05 -14.24
CA VAL A 164 4.52 0.20 -15.36
C VAL A 164 5.78 0.87 -14.84
N LEU A 165 6.94 0.28 -15.12
CA LEU A 165 8.23 0.84 -14.72
C LEU A 165 8.50 2.17 -15.43
N ILE A 166 9.06 3.13 -14.69
CA ILE A 166 9.45 4.44 -15.22
C ILE A 166 10.75 4.33 -16.00
N SER A 167 10.74 4.87 -17.21
CA SER A 167 11.92 4.90 -18.07
C SER A 167 13.00 5.81 -17.49
N ASN A 168 14.27 5.57 -17.82
CA ASN A 168 15.37 6.41 -17.30
C ASN A 168 15.23 7.89 -17.70
N SER A 169 14.57 8.20 -18.82
CA SER A 169 14.28 9.57 -19.26
C SER A 169 13.22 10.29 -18.44
N GLU A 170 12.37 9.55 -17.73
CA GLU A 170 11.28 10.08 -16.90
C GLU A 170 11.65 10.11 -15.41
N LYS A 171 12.82 9.59 -15.05
CA LYS A 171 13.33 9.66 -13.68
C LYS A 171 13.64 11.12 -13.35
N GLN A 172 12.94 11.63 -12.34
CA GLN A 172 13.26 12.91 -11.76
C GLN A 172 14.61 12.82 -11.03
N GLU A 173 15.41 13.88 -11.15
CA GLU A 173 16.60 14.02 -10.31
C GLU A 173 16.17 14.04 -8.83
N SER A 174 16.78 13.15 -8.06
CA SER A 174 16.60 13.05 -6.61
C SER A 174 17.93 13.36 -5.95
N ASN A 175 17.86 13.96 -4.76
CA ASN A 175 19.04 14.12 -3.92
C ASN A 175 19.51 12.74 -3.41
N GLU A 176 20.74 12.66 -2.91
CA GLU A 176 21.19 11.46 -2.19
C GLU A 176 20.22 11.16 -1.05
N SER A 177 19.74 9.92 -1.01
CA SER A 177 18.76 9.54 0.01
C SER A 177 19.39 9.46 1.39
N LEU A 178 18.66 10.00 2.37
CA LEU A 178 18.96 9.88 3.79
C LEU A 178 18.15 8.75 4.46
N ILE A 179 17.30 8.04 3.70
CA ILE A 179 16.32 7.07 4.23
C ILE A 179 16.68 5.66 3.81
N ASP A 180 16.96 4.81 4.79
CA ASP A 180 17.28 3.40 4.55
C ASP A 180 16.07 2.46 4.67
N SER A 181 15.34 2.57 5.79
CA SER A 181 14.27 1.64 6.15
C SER A 181 13.19 2.30 7.02
N ILE A 182 12.05 1.63 7.13
CA ILE A 182 10.97 2.00 8.06
C ILE A 182 11.20 1.26 9.36
N ASP A 183 11.41 2.00 10.45
CA ASP A 183 11.64 1.42 11.78
C ASP A 183 10.31 1.07 12.48
N HIS A 184 9.41 2.05 12.58
CA HIS A 184 8.10 1.87 13.21
C HIS A 184 7.04 2.75 12.55
N VAL A 185 5.78 2.39 12.77
CA VAL A 185 4.61 3.22 12.46
C VAL A 185 3.92 3.54 13.78
N ALA A 186 3.77 4.83 14.07
CA ALA A 186 3.08 5.31 15.26
C ALA A 186 1.64 5.67 14.92
N PHE A 187 0.70 5.22 15.74
CA PHE A 187 -0.69 5.59 15.62
C PHE A 187 -1.14 6.50 16.76
N ALA A 188 -1.85 7.57 16.42
CA ALA A 188 -2.51 8.43 17.38
C ALA A 188 -3.97 8.02 17.52
N ILE A 189 -4.39 7.70 18.74
CA ILE A 189 -5.77 7.31 19.05
C ILE A 189 -6.35 8.22 20.14
N PRO A 190 -7.65 8.55 20.08
CA PRO A 190 -8.31 9.25 21.18
C PRO A 190 -8.13 8.50 22.50
N LYS A 191 -7.90 9.24 23.59
CA LYS A 191 -7.73 8.67 24.93
C LYS A 191 -8.93 7.76 25.27
N ASN A 192 -8.66 6.56 25.78
CA ASN A 192 -9.63 5.53 26.15
C ASN A 192 -10.36 4.81 24.99
N SER A 193 -9.94 4.98 23.73
CA SER A 193 -10.48 4.21 22.59
C SER A 193 -9.73 2.91 22.27
N ALA A 194 -8.61 2.66 22.96
CA ALA A 194 -7.76 1.49 22.74
C ALA A 194 -8.43 0.14 23.08
N LEU A 195 -9.43 0.13 23.97
CA LEU A 195 -10.11 -1.11 24.40
C LEU A 195 -11.04 -1.69 23.32
N SER A 196 -11.38 -0.92 22.30
CA SER A 196 -12.08 -1.38 21.08
C SER A 196 -11.12 -1.75 19.93
N ALA A 197 -9.82 -1.59 20.15
CA ALA A 197 -8.73 -1.80 19.19
C ALA A 197 -7.99 -3.12 19.46
N VAL A 198 -8.72 -4.14 19.91
CA VAL A 198 -8.15 -5.47 20.21
C VAL A 198 -8.41 -6.39 19.02
N ILE A 199 -7.33 -6.92 18.46
CA ILE A 199 -7.29 -8.00 17.46
C ILE A 199 -7.95 -9.24 18.04
#